data_AF-A0A286GW59-F1
#
_entry.id   AF-A0A286GW59-F1
#
_cell.length_a   1.000
_cell.length_b   1.000
_cell.length_c   1.000
_cell.angle_alpha   90.00
_cell.angle_beta   90.00
_cell.angle_gamma   90.00
#
_symmetry.space_group_name_H-M   'P 1'
#
loop_
_entity.id
_entity.type
_entity.pdbx_description
1 polymer ?
#
loop_
_entity_poly.entity_id
_entity_poly.type
_entity_poly.pdbx_seq_one_letter_code
_entity_poly.pdbx_strand_id
1 'polypeptide(L)'
;MKYILSLLILVFASRGQSQSPLSNQELADFQIRARTRIEELESYISTIADKDLSFDERNQAITNALKLFTRNATIQVSRTSNPSSIKNSDGPVSQPIPIATYFQRLKNLPYSQVKVTNFNAARVDDWVLQKDGSYQATGYYFQNFKAWRRINGRLIPVVNHLDKKKIDVDLRMRDDPEFKEKHWMVLFENISVSATGKAAAQ
;
A
#
# COMPACT_ATOMS: atom_id res chain seq x y z
N MET A 1 55.68 42.93 -17.37
CA MET A 1 55.23 41.55 -17.13
C MET A 1 53.88 41.58 -16.43
N LYS A 2 52.79 41.22 -17.11
CA LYS A 2 51.46 41.00 -16.52
C LYS A 2 50.84 39.79 -17.23
N TYR A 3 50.82 38.64 -16.56
CA TYR A 3 50.22 37.41 -17.08
C TYR A 3 48.71 37.47 -16.87
N ILE A 4 47.96 37.39 -17.97
CA ILE A 4 46.50 37.23 -17.97
C ILE A 4 46.23 35.72 -17.83
N LEU A 5 45.67 35.31 -16.70
CA LEU A 5 45.27 33.94 -16.43
C LEU A 5 43.80 33.76 -16.86
N SER A 6 43.57 33.27 -18.07
CA SER A 6 42.24 32.86 -18.53
C SER A 6 41.90 31.47 -18.01
N LEU A 7 40.96 31.39 -17.07
CA LEU A 7 40.39 30.14 -16.55
C LEU A 7 39.22 29.71 -17.45
N LEU A 8 39.43 28.71 -18.29
CA LEU A 8 38.40 28.10 -19.13
C LEU A 8 37.63 27.06 -18.30
N ILE A 9 36.43 27.40 -17.83
CA ILE A 9 35.54 26.47 -17.11
C ILE A 9 34.81 25.60 -18.15
N LEU A 10 35.22 24.35 -18.29
CA LEU A 10 34.50 23.33 -19.05
C LEU A 10 33.28 22.89 -18.24
N VAL A 11 32.10 23.41 -18.59
CA VAL A 11 30.82 22.90 -18.08
C VAL A 11 30.50 21.61 -18.83
N PHE A 12 30.77 20.46 -18.21
CA PHE A 12 30.20 19.19 -18.67
C PHE A 12 28.70 19.22 -18.40
N ALA A 13 27.92 19.56 -19.43
CA ALA A 13 26.49 19.32 -19.45
C ALA A 13 26.28 17.80 -19.47
N SER A 14 26.04 17.20 -18.30
CA SER A 14 25.52 15.85 -18.20
C SER A 14 24.14 15.83 -18.86
N ARG A 15 24.08 15.41 -20.13
CA ARG A 15 22.82 15.04 -20.76
C ARG A 15 22.27 13.88 -19.95
N GLY A 16 21.28 14.13 -19.09
CA GLY A 16 20.49 13.06 -18.51
C GLY A 16 19.94 12.24 -19.67
N GLN A 17 20.33 10.97 -19.77
CA GLN A 17 19.66 10.04 -20.67
C GLN A 17 18.19 10.00 -20.25
N SER A 18 17.30 10.62 -21.03
CA SER A 18 15.87 10.35 -20.88
C SER A 18 15.68 8.89 -21.23
N GLN A 19 15.38 8.05 -20.23
CA GLN A 19 15.08 6.66 -20.47
C GLN A 19 13.86 6.56 -21.39
N SER A 20 13.94 5.70 -22.41
CA SER A 20 12.81 5.49 -23.32
C SER A 20 11.59 5.03 -22.53
N PRO A 21 10.38 5.56 -22.84
CA PRO A 21 9.15 5.08 -22.24
C PRO A 21 8.98 3.57 -22.43
N LEU A 22 8.37 2.92 -21.44
CA LEU A 22 7.90 1.53 -21.56
C LEU A 22 6.90 1.40 -22.70
N SER A 23 6.98 0.29 -23.42
CA SER A 23 6.01 -0.09 -24.44
C SER A 23 4.66 -0.46 -23.83
N ASN A 24 3.61 -0.46 -24.65
CA ASN A 24 2.25 -0.84 -24.21
C ASN A 24 2.19 -2.28 -23.65
N GLN A 25 2.98 -3.21 -24.22
CA GLN A 25 3.04 -4.58 -23.74
C GLN A 25 3.69 -4.65 -22.35
N GLU A 26 4.80 -3.95 -22.14
CA GLU A 26 5.46 -3.89 -20.83
C GLU A 26 4.52 -3.28 -19.77
N LEU A 27 3.80 -2.21 -20.12
CA LEU A 27 2.81 -1.60 -19.23
C LEU A 27 1.66 -2.57 -18.90
N ALA A 28 1.20 -3.38 -19.85
CA ALA A 28 0.20 -4.42 -19.60
C ALA A 28 0.72 -5.51 -18.64
N ASP A 29 1.98 -5.94 -18.80
CA ASP A 29 2.60 -6.90 -17.89
C ASP A 29 2.75 -6.33 -16.46
N PHE A 30 3.10 -5.04 -16.35
CA PHE A 30 3.13 -4.36 -15.06
C PHE A 30 1.73 -4.16 -14.46
N GLN A 31 0.69 -4.03 -15.29
CA GLN A 31 -0.70 -3.97 -14.82
C GLN A 31 -1.09 -5.27 -14.10
N ILE A 32 -0.74 -6.41 -14.68
CA ILE A 32 -0.95 -7.74 -14.08
C ILE A 32 -0.14 -7.83 -12.78
N ARG A 33 1.14 -7.45 -12.82
CA ARG A 33 2.01 -7.46 -11.62
C ARG A 33 1.47 -6.59 -10.49
N ALA A 34 0.95 -5.40 -10.80
CA ALA A 34 0.35 -4.51 -9.80
C ALA A 34 -0.88 -5.15 -9.15
N ARG A 35 -1.75 -5.79 -9.94
CA ARG A 35 -2.90 -6.54 -9.41
C ARG A 35 -2.46 -7.68 -8.50
N THR A 36 -1.50 -8.50 -8.92
CA THR A 36 -0.98 -9.60 -8.11
C THR A 36 -0.38 -9.10 -6.79
N ARG A 37 0.35 -7.99 -6.80
CA ARG A 37 0.87 -7.39 -5.55
C ARG A 37 -0.22 -6.87 -4.63
N ILE A 38 -1.37 -6.42 -5.16
CA ILE A 38 -2.53 -6.05 -4.33
C ILE A 38 -3.08 -7.31 -3.67
N GLU A 39 -3.23 -8.41 -4.41
CA GLU A 39 -3.68 -9.70 -3.86
C GLU A 39 -2.72 -10.23 -2.78
N GLU A 40 -1.40 -10.10 -2.99
CA GLU A 40 -0.37 -10.41 -1.99
C GLU A 40 -0.54 -9.55 -0.73
N LEU A 41 -0.75 -8.24 -0.88
CA LEU A 41 -1.01 -7.34 0.24
C LEU A 41 -2.25 -7.78 1.02
N GLU A 42 -3.35 -8.08 0.34
CA GLU A 42 -4.57 -8.52 1.00
C GLU A 42 -4.37 -9.85 1.74
N SER A 43 -3.59 -10.77 1.18
CA SER A 43 -3.18 -12.02 1.83
C SER A 43 -2.39 -11.74 3.11
N TYR A 44 -1.35 -10.89 3.05
CA TYR A 44 -0.58 -10.53 4.23
C TYR A 44 -1.42 -9.87 5.31
N ILE A 45 -2.36 -8.97 4.95
CA ILE A 45 -3.25 -8.35 5.92
C ILE A 45 -4.11 -9.41 6.64
N SER A 46 -4.61 -10.40 5.91
CA SER A 46 -5.35 -11.53 6.50
C SER A 46 -4.47 -12.31 7.48
N THR A 47 -3.27 -12.72 7.07
CA THR A 47 -2.29 -13.41 7.92
C THR A 47 -1.94 -12.60 9.18
N ILE A 48 -1.68 -11.30 9.05
CA ILE A 48 -1.33 -10.42 10.17
C ILE A 48 -2.49 -10.34 11.19
N ALA A 49 -3.73 -10.34 10.72
CA ALA A 49 -4.90 -10.23 11.57
C ALA A 49 -5.29 -11.55 12.27
N ASP A 50 -4.99 -12.68 11.64
CA ASP A 50 -5.35 -14.00 12.15
C ASP A 50 -4.66 -14.31 13.48
N LYS A 51 -5.46 -14.57 14.53
CA LYS A 51 -4.97 -14.82 15.88
C LYS A 51 -4.69 -16.30 16.15
N ASP A 52 -5.08 -17.18 15.24
CA ASP A 52 -4.81 -18.61 15.33
C ASP A 52 -3.39 -18.93 14.83
N LEU A 53 -2.78 -18.01 14.06
CA LEU A 53 -1.39 -18.08 13.64
C LEU A 53 -0.42 -17.62 14.73
N SER A 54 0.80 -18.16 14.69
CA SER A 54 1.85 -17.81 15.65
C SER A 54 2.30 -16.34 15.51
N PHE A 55 2.86 -15.80 16.58
CA PHE A 55 3.36 -14.43 16.57
C PHE A 55 4.47 -14.22 15.51
N ASP A 56 5.31 -15.22 15.29
CA ASP A 56 6.43 -15.16 14.35
C ASP A 56 5.96 -15.21 12.89
N GLU A 57 5.00 -16.08 12.56
CA GLU A 57 4.37 -16.09 11.22
C GLU A 57 3.75 -14.73 10.89
N ARG A 58 3.06 -14.14 11.87
CA ARG A 58 2.43 -12.83 11.71
C ARG A 58 3.47 -11.71 11.57
N ASN A 59 4.59 -11.79 12.30
CA ASN A 59 5.70 -10.85 12.13
C ASN A 59 6.37 -10.99 10.74
N GLN A 60 6.54 -12.22 10.26
CA GLN A 60 7.08 -12.48 8.93
C GLN A 60 6.17 -11.89 7.85
N ALA A 61 4.84 -12.02 8.01
CA ALA A 61 3.87 -11.38 7.13
C ALA A 61 3.99 -9.85 7.15
N ILE A 62 4.23 -9.21 8.31
CA ILE A 62 4.50 -7.76 8.38
C ILE A 62 5.76 -7.41 7.59
N THR A 63 6.86 -8.15 7.80
CA THR A 63 8.13 -7.91 7.10
C THR A 63 7.97 -8.01 5.59
N ASN A 64 7.24 -9.00 5.10
CA ASN A 64 7.00 -9.18 3.66
C ASN A 64 6.04 -8.11 3.11
N ALA A 65 4.96 -7.79 3.83
CA ALA A 65 4.02 -6.75 3.43
C ALA A 65 4.70 -5.38 3.28
N LEU A 66 5.64 -5.04 4.18
CA LEU A 66 6.37 -3.76 4.11
C LEU A 66 7.22 -3.60 2.84
N LYS A 67 7.69 -4.71 2.25
CA LYS A 67 8.43 -4.69 0.97
C LYS A 67 7.55 -4.29 -0.22
N LEU A 68 6.23 -4.28 -0.06
CA LEU A 68 5.30 -3.85 -1.10
C LEU A 68 5.18 -2.32 -1.17
N PHE A 69 5.67 -1.57 -0.18
CA PHE A 69 5.46 -0.14 -0.07
C PHE A 69 6.73 0.68 -0.22
N THR A 70 6.56 1.94 -0.64
CA THR A 70 7.58 2.97 -0.45
C THR A 70 7.71 3.32 1.04
N ARG A 71 8.88 3.81 1.45
CA ARG A 71 9.22 4.02 2.87
C ARG A 71 8.22 4.91 3.63
N ASN A 72 7.66 5.91 2.95
CA ASN A 72 6.81 6.93 3.57
C ASN A 72 5.31 6.69 3.32
N ALA A 73 4.95 5.52 2.81
CA ALA A 73 3.56 5.14 2.57
C ALA A 73 2.72 5.23 3.85
N THR A 74 1.50 5.73 3.69
CA THR A 74 0.53 5.87 4.78
C THR A 74 -0.80 5.18 4.46
N ILE A 75 -1.59 4.92 5.48
CA ILE A 75 -2.93 4.34 5.34
C ILE A 75 -3.96 5.06 6.21
N GLN A 76 -5.15 5.22 5.66
CA GLN A 76 -6.37 5.57 6.38
C GLN A 76 -7.25 4.33 6.60
N VAL A 77 -7.84 4.24 7.78
CA VAL A 77 -8.81 3.18 8.12
C VAL A 77 -10.17 3.79 8.44
N SER A 78 -11.23 3.05 8.13
CA SER A 78 -12.60 3.44 8.47
C SER A 78 -12.75 3.49 9.98
N ARG A 79 -13.45 4.51 10.49
CA ARG A 79 -13.71 4.66 11.93
C ARG A 79 -15.18 4.94 12.17
N THR A 80 -15.66 4.55 13.36
CA THR A 80 -16.83 5.21 13.93
C THR A 80 -16.46 6.66 14.26
N SER A 81 -17.37 7.60 14.00
CA SER A 81 -17.14 9.02 14.25
C SER A 81 -16.67 9.26 15.69
N ASN A 82 -15.52 9.92 15.84
CA ASN A 82 -14.94 10.32 17.12
C ASN A 82 -14.12 11.62 16.95
N PRO A 83 -13.70 12.31 18.03
CA PRO A 83 -13.00 13.60 17.92
C PRO A 83 -11.68 13.57 17.12
N SER A 84 -11.06 12.39 16.96
CA SER A 84 -9.83 12.21 16.20
C SER A 84 -10.06 11.69 14.77
N SER A 85 -11.32 11.50 14.36
CA SER A 85 -11.69 11.11 13.00
C SER A 85 -11.76 12.33 12.09
N ILE A 86 -11.29 12.18 10.86
CA ILE A 86 -11.53 13.14 9.79
C ILE A 86 -12.66 12.64 8.90
N LYS A 87 -13.31 13.54 8.19
CA LYS A 87 -14.37 13.20 7.24
C LYS A 87 -13.80 13.20 5.82
N ASN A 88 -14.00 12.11 5.09
CA ASN A 88 -13.89 12.13 3.63
C ASN A 88 -15.29 12.02 3.00
N SER A 89 -15.38 11.89 1.67
CA SER A 89 -16.63 11.69 0.94
C SER A 89 -17.44 10.48 1.42
N ASP A 90 -16.79 9.50 2.04
CA ASP A 90 -17.31 8.16 2.29
C ASP A 90 -17.56 7.85 3.78
N GLY A 91 -17.23 8.79 4.67
CA GLY A 91 -17.49 8.69 6.10
C GLY A 91 -16.33 9.15 6.99
N PRO A 92 -16.40 8.83 8.30
CA PRO A 92 -15.31 9.09 9.22
C PRO A 92 -14.16 8.10 8.99
N VAL A 93 -12.95 8.63 8.83
CA VAL A 93 -11.72 7.87 8.66
C VAL A 93 -10.65 8.32 9.66
N SER A 94 -9.61 7.53 9.83
CA SER A 94 -8.44 7.94 10.62
C SER A 94 -7.65 9.03 9.90
N GLN A 95 -6.86 9.78 10.69
CA GLN A 95 -5.68 10.43 10.13
C GLN A 95 -4.79 9.39 9.43
N PRO A 96 -4.08 9.76 8.34
CA PRO A 96 -3.09 8.89 7.73
C PRO A 96 -2.04 8.47 8.77
N ILE A 97 -1.76 7.17 8.84
CA ILE A 97 -0.70 6.62 9.70
C ILE A 97 0.30 5.83 8.86
N PRO A 98 1.59 5.75 9.25
CA PRO A 98 2.56 4.95 8.53
C PRO A 98 2.11 3.48 8.41
N ILE A 99 2.35 2.85 7.26
CA ILE A 99 1.97 1.46 7.00
C ILE A 99 2.53 0.50 8.06
N ALA A 100 3.78 0.69 8.48
CA ALA A 100 4.39 -0.11 9.55
C ALA A 100 3.62 0.00 10.88
N THR A 101 3.17 1.21 11.23
CA THR A 101 2.35 1.43 12.43
C THR A 101 0.99 0.75 12.31
N TYR A 102 0.38 0.81 11.13
CA TYR A 102 -0.89 0.12 10.86
C TYR A 102 -0.76 -1.39 11.05
N PHE A 103 0.23 -2.04 10.44
CA PHE A 103 0.41 -3.49 10.55
C PHE A 103 0.68 -3.95 11.98
N GLN A 104 1.47 -3.20 12.75
CA GLN A 104 1.68 -3.51 14.17
C GLN A 104 0.38 -3.36 14.98
N ARG A 105 -0.42 -2.33 14.71
CA ARG A 105 -1.73 -2.16 15.36
C ARG A 105 -2.71 -3.26 15.00
N LEU A 106 -2.74 -3.68 13.73
CA LEU A 106 -3.58 -4.78 13.25
C LEU A 106 -3.25 -6.09 13.99
N LYS A 107 -1.96 -6.40 14.11
CA LYS A 107 -1.49 -7.58 14.83
C LYS A 107 -1.94 -7.58 16.31
N ASN A 108 -1.89 -6.41 16.94
CA ASN A 108 -2.12 -6.25 18.37
C ASN A 108 -3.56 -5.82 18.74
N LEU A 109 -4.54 -5.96 17.84
CA LEU A 109 -5.91 -5.55 18.11
C LEU A 109 -6.50 -6.23 19.36
N PRO A 110 -7.25 -5.52 20.23
CA PRO A 110 -7.76 -6.04 21.49
C PRO A 110 -9.08 -6.82 21.32
N TYR A 111 -9.13 -7.70 20.31
CA TYR A 111 -10.25 -8.61 20.06
C TYR A 111 -9.86 -10.04 20.37
N SER A 112 -10.80 -10.92 20.66
CA SER A 112 -10.49 -12.33 20.89
C SER A 112 -10.24 -13.07 19.57
N GLN A 113 -10.89 -12.63 18.49
CA GLN A 113 -10.69 -13.14 17.15
C GLN A 113 -10.86 -11.99 16.16
N VAL A 114 -10.10 -12.02 15.07
CA VAL A 114 -10.22 -11.10 13.94
C VAL A 114 -10.19 -11.94 12.67
N LYS A 115 -11.05 -11.61 11.71
CA LYS A 115 -11.06 -12.22 10.38
C LYS A 115 -11.13 -11.11 9.34
N VAL A 116 -10.16 -11.11 8.44
CA VAL A 116 -10.14 -10.21 7.28
C VAL A 116 -10.33 -11.08 6.05
N THR A 117 -11.35 -10.78 5.25
CA THR A 117 -11.59 -11.49 3.99
C THR A 117 -11.65 -10.52 2.83
N ASN A 118 -11.18 -11.00 1.69
CA ASN A 118 -11.05 -10.25 0.45
C ASN A 118 -12.10 -10.78 -0.53
N PHE A 119 -12.43 -10.00 -1.55
CA PHE A 119 -13.42 -10.40 -2.57
C PHE A 119 -12.79 -10.77 -3.92
N ASN A 120 -11.46 -10.91 -3.99
CA ASN A 120 -10.70 -11.18 -5.24
C ASN A 120 -11.15 -10.27 -6.40
N ALA A 121 -11.33 -8.99 -6.09
CA ALA A 121 -11.84 -7.97 -7.01
C ALA A 121 -10.86 -6.80 -7.16
N ALA A 122 -9.57 -7.09 -6.99
CA ALA A 122 -8.51 -6.12 -7.16
C ALA A 122 -8.49 -5.61 -8.61
N ARG A 123 -8.45 -4.29 -8.78
CA ARG A 123 -8.32 -3.64 -10.08
C ARG A 123 -7.29 -2.53 -10.01
N VAL A 124 -6.68 -2.24 -11.14
CA VAL A 124 -5.73 -1.15 -11.30
C VAL A 124 -6.20 -0.37 -12.53
N ASP A 125 -6.23 0.96 -12.41
CA ASP A 125 -6.50 1.89 -13.51
C ASP A 125 -5.28 1.99 -14.44
N ASP A 126 -5.43 2.63 -15.60
CA ASP A 126 -4.33 2.75 -16.57
C ASP A 126 -3.13 3.53 -16.01
N TRP A 127 -1.93 3.17 -16.49
CA TRP A 127 -0.70 3.85 -16.15
C TRP A 127 -0.64 5.26 -16.75
N VAL A 128 -0.24 6.23 -15.92
CA VAL A 128 -0.01 7.62 -16.31
C VAL A 128 1.48 7.95 -16.21
N LEU A 129 2.11 8.24 -17.35
CA LEU A 129 3.51 8.66 -17.41
C LEU A 129 3.70 10.02 -16.71
N GLN A 130 4.69 10.09 -15.84
CA GLN A 130 5.06 11.28 -15.07
C GLN A 130 6.24 12.02 -15.72
N LYS A 131 6.46 13.26 -15.28
CA LYS A 131 7.55 14.13 -15.79
C LYS A 131 8.95 13.57 -15.51
N ASP A 132 9.09 12.75 -14.47
CA ASP A 132 10.36 12.12 -14.07
C ASP A 132 10.61 10.77 -14.78
N GLY A 133 9.73 10.36 -15.70
CA GLY A 133 9.81 9.09 -16.42
C GLY A 133 9.22 7.89 -15.66
N SER A 134 8.68 8.08 -14.45
CA SER A 134 7.93 7.04 -13.73
C SER A 134 6.49 6.94 -14.22
N TYR A 135 5.79 5.88 -13.82
CA TYR A 135 4.38 5.69 -14.10
C TYR A 135 3.60 5.57 -12.81
N GLN A 136 2.43 6.21 -12.77
CA GLN A 136 1.51 6.12 -11.63
C GLN A 136 0.17 5.56 -12.06
N ALA A 137 -0.43 4.75 -11.21
CA ALA A 137 -1.79 4.24 -11.38
C ALA A 137 -2.54 4.25 -10.05
N THR A 138 -3.85 4.08 -10.12
CA THR A 138 -4.69 3.88 -8.93
C THR A 138 -5.21 2.45 -8.90
N GLY A 139 -4.96 1.75 -7.80
CA GLY A 139 -5.56 0.46 -7.50
C GLY A 139 -6.79 0.58 -6.61
N TYR A 140 -7.66 -0.43 -6.65
CA TYR A 140 -8.74 -0.60 -5.69
C TYR A 140 -8.87 -2.06 -5.26
N TYR A 141 -9.22 -2.26 -4.00
CA TYR A 141 -9.54 -3.57 -3.45
C TYR A 141 -10.63 -3.46 -2.37
N PHE A 142 -11.22 -4.60 -2.03
CA PHE A 142 -12.37 -4.67 -1.13
C PHE A 142 -12.06 -5.57 0.06
N GLN A 143 -12.30 -5.05 1.25
CA GLN A 143 -11.96 -5.72 2.50
C GLN A 143 -13.19 -5.85 3.38
N ASN A 144 -13.41 -7.05 3.90
CA ASN A 144 -14.37 -7.30 4.97
C ASN A 144 -13.61 -7.56 6.26
N PHE A 145 -13.73 -6.65 7.22
CA PHE A 145 -13.12 -6.74 8.54
C PHE A 145 -14.16 -7.17 9.57
N LYS A 146 -13.96 -8.32 10.20
CA LYS A 146 -14.80 -8.84 11.27
C LYS A 146 -13.98 -9.06 12.54
N ALA A 147 -14.56 -8.72 13.69
CA ALA A 147 -13.93 -8.96 14.97
C ALA A 147 -14.93 -9.44 16.04
N TRP A 148 -14.45 -10.29 16.93
CA TRP A 148 -15.24 -10.89 18.02
C TRP A 148 -14.58 -10.64 19.38
N ARG A 149 -15.40 -10.53 20.43
CA ARG A 149 -14.94 -10.51 21.83
C ARG A 149 -15.44 -11.74 22.56
N ARG A 150 -14.62 -12.28 23.45
CA ARG A 150 -15.04 -13.33 24.37
C ARG A 150 -15.74 -12.71 25.57
N ILE A 151 -17.02 -13.01 25.74
CA ILE A 151 -17.87 -12.56 26.86
C ILE A 151 -18.49 -13.82 27.46
N ASN A 152 -18.25 -14.07 28.75
CA ASN A 152 -18.75 -15.26 29.46
C ASN A 152 -18.45 -16.57 28.72
N GLY A 153 -17.22 -16.71 28.22
CA GLY A 153 -16.75 -17.89 27.48
C GLY A 153 -17.19 -17.95 26.01
N ARG A 154 -18.14 -17.13 25.55
CA ARG A 154 -18.69 -17.14 24.19
C ARG A 154 -18.06 -16.06 23.31
N LEU A 155 -17.80 -16.37 22.04
CA LEU A 155 -17.36 -15.39 21.04
C LEU A 155 -18.57 -14.63 20.49
N ILE A 156 -18.58 -13.30 20.70
CA ILE A 156 -19.66 -12.41 20.26
C ILE A 156 -19.11 -11.48 19.18
N PRO A 157 -19.74 -11.39 17.98
CA PRO A 157 -19.33 -10.46 16.94
C PRO A 157 -19.57 -9.02 17.41
N VAL A 158 -18.56 -8.17 17.25
CA VAL A 158 -18.63 -6.76 17.69
C VAL A 158 -18.28 -5.76 16.59
N VAL A 159 -17.63 -6.21 15.51
CA VAL A 159 -17.31 -5.37 14.34
C VAL A 159 -17.57 -6.17 13.06
N ASN A 160 -18.14 -5.50 12.06
CA ASN A 160 -18.33 -6.00 10.70
C ASN A 160 -18.34 -4.81 9.72
N HIS A 161 -17.17 -4.52 9.12
CA HIS A 161 -16.99 -3.39 8.21
C HIS A 161 -16.62 -3.89 6.82
N LEU A 162 -17.32 -3.38 5.81
CA LEU A 162 -16.98 -3.55 4.41
C LEU A 162 -16.35 -2.24 3.92
N ASP A 163 -15.09 -2.30 3.51
CA ASP A 163 -14.36 -1.15 3.02
C ASP A 163 -13.95 -1.37 1.56
N LYS A 164 -14.16 -0.35 0.72
CA LYS A 164 -13.46 -0.21 -0.55
C LYS A 164 -12.24 0.67 -0.32
N LYS A 165 -11.06 0.14 -0.56
CA LYS A 165 -9.80 0.87 -0.43
C LYS A 165 -9.31 1.30 -1.80
N LYS A 166 -8.76 2.51 -1.87
CA LYS A 166 -7.96 3.03 -2.98
C LYS A 166 -6.49 2.93 -2.57
N ILE A 167 -5.63 2.47 -3.46
CA ILE A 167 -4.18 2.38 -3.26
C ILE A 167 -3.45 3.07 -4.40
N ASP A 168 -2.50 3.94 -4.08
CA ASP A 168 -1.65 4.60 -5.07
C ASP A 168 -0.52 3.64 -5.47
N VAL A 169 -0.31 3.45 -6.78
CA VAL A 169 0.65 2.49 -7.35
C VAL A 169 1.72 3.23 -8.12
N ASP A 170 2.99 2.99 -7.79
CA ASP A 170 4.16 3.62 -8.41
C ASP A 170 5.05 2.57 -9.10
N LEU A 171 5.20 2.73 -10.41
CA LEU A 171 6.10 1.96 -11.26
C LEU A 171 7.31 2.83 -11.63
N ARG A 172 8.47 2.46 -11.10
CA ARG A 172 9.71 3.22 -11.28
C ARG A 172 10.93 2.32 -11.25
N MET A 173 11.97 2.70 -12.01
CA MET A 173 13.32 2.15 -11.90
C MET A 173 13.89 2.40 -10.50
N ARG A 174 14.26 1.34 -9.80
CA ARG A 174 14.84 1.40 -8.46
C ARG A 174 16.02 0.46 -8.35
N ASP A 175 16.96 0.80 -7.46
CA ASP A 175 18.05 -0.10 -7.11
C ASP A 175 17.47 -1.32 -6.40
N ASP A 176 17.70 -2.50 -6.97
CA ASP A 176 17.31 -3.76 -6.35
C ASP A 176 18.37 -4.17 -5.32
N PRO A 177 18.03 -4.27 -4.02
CA PRO A 177 18.98 -4.66 -2.98
C PRO A 177 19.58 -6.05 -3.18
N GLU A 178 18.89 -6.93 -3.91
CA GLU A 178 19.30 -8.32 -4.15
C GLU A 178 20.28 -8.42 -5.33
N PHE A 179 19.98 -7.74 -6.44
CA PHE A 179 20.74 -7.85 -7.69
C PHE A 179 21.77 -6.74 -7.91
N LYS A 180 21.76 -5.66 -7.10
CA LYS A 180 22.63 -4.48 -7.24
C LYS A 180 22.53 -3.79 -8.62
N GLU A 181 21.41 -4.00 -9.30
CA GLU A 181 21.07 -3.40 -10.58
C GLU A 181 19.74 -2.67 -10.46
N LYS A 182 19.50 -1.73 -11.40
CA LYS A 182 18.22 -1.02 -11.44
C LYS A 182 17.19 -1.83 -12.19
N HIS A 183 16.03 -2.06 -11.59
CA HIS A 183 14.89 -2.71 -12.24
C HIS A 183 13.62 -1.88 -12.07
N TRP A 184 12.70 -2.04 -13.02
CA TRP A 184 11.34 -1.54 -12.89
C TRP A 184 10.62 -2.29 -11.77
N MET A 185 10.29 -1.57 -10.70
CA MET A 185 9.60 -2.12 -9.55
C MET A 185 8.23 -1.46 -9.43
N VAL A 186 7.22 -2.28 -9.08
CA VAL A 186 5.91 -1.80 -8.66
C VAL A 186 5.89 -1.76 -7.14
N LEU A 187 5.72 -0.57 -6.57
CA LEU A 187 5.50 -0.39 -5.13
C LEU A 187 4.24 0.43 -4.90
N PHE A 188 3.68 0.31 -3.70
CA PHE A 188 2.54 1.07 -3.26
C PHE A 188 2.96 2.31 -2.48
N GLU A 189 2.16 3.35 -2.60
CA GLU A 189 2.26 4.54 -1.75
C GLU A 189 1.08 4.56 -0.77
N ASN A 190 0.19 5.53 -0.87
CA ASN A 190 -0.85 5.72 0.14
C ASN A 190 -2.06 4.81 -0.10
N ILE A 191 -2.68 4.40 1.00
CA ILE A 191 -3.98 3.72 1.00
C ILE A 191 -5.02 4.64 1.65
N SER A 192 -6.12 4.88 0.94
CA SER A 192 -7.25 5.66 1.43
C SER A 192 -8.54 4.84 1.39
N VAL A 193 -9.51 5.25 2.22
CA VAL A 193 -10.86 4.67 2.17
C VAL A 193 -11.66 5.42 1.11
N SER A 194 -12.31 4.68 0.21
CA SER A 194 -13.06 5.25 -0.93
C SER A 194 -14.54 4.83 -0.96
N ALA A 195 -14.97 3.94 -0.05
CA ALA A 195 -16.36 3.68 0.30
C ALA A 195 -16.39 2.85 1.59
N THR A 196 -17.44 3.04 2.41
CA THR A 196 -17.71 2.18 3.58
C THR A 196 -19.13 1.63 3.52
N GLY A 197 -19.32 0.40 4.01
CA GLY A 197 -20.62 -0.25 4.12
C GLY A 197 -20.70 -1.14 5.35
N LYS A 198 -21.92 -1.43 5.80
CA LYS A 198 -22.19 -2.51 6.77
C LYS A 198 -22.64 -3.73 6.00
N ALA A 199 -22.03 -4.90 6.25
CA ALA A 199 -22.62 -6.13 5.73
C ALA A 199 -23.93 -6.37 6.48
N ALA A 200 -24.99 -6.76 5.78
CA ALA A 200 -26.25 -7.16 6.41
C ALA A 200 -25.96 -8.22 7.48
N ALA A 201 -26.58 -8.09 8.65
CA ALA A 201 -26.59 -9.16 9.62
C ALA A 201 -27.37 -10.33 8.98
N GLN A 202 -26.67 -11.42 8.67
CA GLN A 202 -27.30 -12.71 8.39
C GLN A 202 -27.48 -13.43 9.72
#